data_AF-A0A0K9NIU9-F1
#
_entry.id   AF-A0A0K9NIU9-F1
#
_cell.length_a   1.000
_cell.length_b   1.000
_cell.length_c   1.000
_cell.angle_alpha   90.00
_cell.angle_beta   90.00
_cell.angle_gamma   90.00
#
_symmetry.space_group_name_H-M   'P 1'
#
loop_
_entity.id
_entity.type
_entity.pdbx_description
1 polymer ?
#
loop_
_entity_poly.entity_id
_entity_poly.type
_entity_poly.pdbx_seq_one_letter_code
_entity_poly.pdbx_strand_id
1 'polypeptide(L)'
;MNYVVFLFLFYNCFWLIAGDRLIICSDSGNYTTNSTYHDNLKLALSSLSNSTPETGYFNVTKGKNGSNQVFGLAMCRGDLVLPKECSPCLTKAAREILTLCPNKKNASVMYDTCFLRYSSIDFFGVPMGFDSVFIINYVKNSSADLELFLGTRAKLLRNLMCSCDEWIILTSLILFWTNFYF
;
A
#
# COMPACT_ATOMS: atom_id res chain seq x y z
N MET A 1 29.52 -9.14 -36.89
CA MET A 1 29.41 -8.22 -35.74
C MET A 1 27.99 -7.66 -35.65
N ASN A 2 26.99 -8.39 -35.11
CA ASN A 2 25.65 -7.80 -34.87
C ASN A 2 24.73 -8.58 -33.89
N TYR A 3 25.07 -9.80 -33.46
CA TYR A 3 24.26 -10.54 -32.48
C TYR A 3 24.66 -10.27 -31.02
N VAL A 4 25.95 -10.03 -30.77
CA VAL A 4 26.50 -9.80 -29.42
C VAL A 4 26.02 -8.46 -28.84
N VAL A 5 25.86 -7.44 -29.67
CA VAL A 5 25.35 -6.11 -29.26
C VAL A 5 23.88 -6.21 -28.81
N PHE A 6 23.06 -7.03 -29.49
CA PHE A 6 21.66 -7.24 -29.13
C PHE A 6 21.51 -7.98 -27.79
N LEU A 7 22.37 -8.98 -27.52
CA LEU A 7 22.38 -9.69 -26.23
C LEU A 7 22.79 -8.77 -25.06
N PHE A 8 23.68 -7.81 -25.30
CA PHE A 8 24.05 -6.79 -24.31
C PHE A 8 22.90 -5.82 -24.00
N LEU A 9 22.05 -5.49 -24.98
CA LEU A 9 20.86 -4.65 -24.76
C LEU A 9 19.74 -5.40 -24.00
N PHE A 10 19.62 -6.71 -24.18
CA PHE A 10 18.71 -7.53 -23.38
C PHE A 10 19.21 -7.77 -21.94
N TYR A 11 20.51 -7.95 -21.74
CA TYR A 11 21.09 -8.12 -20.39
C TYR A 11 21.08 -6.83 -19.55
N ASN A 12 21.04 -5.66 -20.20
CA ASN A 12 20.96 -4.35 -19.56
C ASN A 12 19.55 -3.72 -19.57
N CYS A 13 18.51 -4.47 -19.96
CA CYS A 13 17.10 -4.10 -19.67
C CYS A 13 16.53 -4.89 -18.49
N PHE A 14 17.38 -5.69 -17.83
CA PHE A 14 17.13 -6.28 -16.51
C PHE A 14 17.86 -5.50 -15.41
N TRP A 15 18.07 -4.19 -15.61
CA TRP A 15 18.25 -3.31 -14.48
C TRP A 15 16.96 -3.38 -13.67
N LEU A 16 17.04 -4.12 -12.58
CA LEU A 16 16.12 -4.05 -11.47
C LEU A 16 15.75 -2.58 -11.30
N ILE A 17 14.51 -2.24 -11.65
CA ILE A 17 13.83 -1.16 -10.98
C ILE A 17 13.72 -1.68 -9.55
N ALA A 18 14.76 -1.42 -8.75
CA ALA A 18 14.59 -1.34 -7.32
C ALA A 18 13.71 -0.10 -7.12
N GLY A 19 12.40 -0.27 -7.37
CA GLY A 19 11.42 0.71 -6.94
C GLY A 19 11.63 0.87 -5.45
N ASP A 20 11.73 2.11 -5.00
CA ASP A 20 11.86 2.45 -3.60
C ASP A 20 10.67 1.85 -2.86
N ARG A 21 10.88 0.65 -2.30
CA ARG A 21 9.85 -0.04 -1.54
C ARG A 21 9.93 0.44 -0.10
N LEU A 22 8.79 0.81 0.43
CA LEU A 22 8.65 1.14 1.83
C LEU A 22 8.09 -0.08 2.56
N ILE A 23 8.74 -0.49 3.64
CA ILE A 23 8.29 -1.59 4.50
C ILE A 23 8.13 -1.09 5.93
N ILE A 24 7.02 -1.44 6.55
CA ILE A 24 6.76 -1.19 7.97
C ILE A 24 6.49 -2.53 8.62
N CYS A 25 7.33 -2.88 9.59
CA CYS A 25 7.18 -4.05 10.43
C CYS A 25 6.84 -3.56 11.84
N SER A 26 5.61 -3.76 12.32
CA SER A 26 5.22 -3.28 13.65
C SER A 26 5.65 -4.25 14.76
N ASP A 27 6.00 -3.69 15.92
CA ASP A 27 6.38 -4.45 17.13
C ASP A 27 5.19 -4.85 18.01
N SER A 28 3.97 -4.64 17.54
CA SER A 28 2.70 -4.94 18.23
C SER A 28 2.36 -6.44 18.35
N GLY A 29 3.37 -7.32 18.23
CA GLY A 29 3.26 -8.75 18.50
C GLY A 29 3.92 -9.61 17.43
N ASN A 30 4.44 -10.76 17.88
CA ASN A 30 5.02 -11.78 17.02
C ASN A 30 4.13 -13.04 16.98
N TYR A 31 4.15 -13.75 15.85
CA TYR A 31 3.56 -15.08 15.72
C TYR A 31 4.66 -16.14 15.60
N THR A 32 4.36 -17.36 16.03
CA THR A 32 5.28 -18.49 15.88
C THR A 32 5.17 -19.08 14.48
N THR A 33 6.30 -19.43 13.87
CA THR A 33 6.31 -20.16 12.59
C THR A 33 5.47 -21.44 12.68
N ASN A 34 4.68 -21.70 11.65
CA ASN A 34 3.71 -22.81 11.55
C ASN A 34 2.59 -22.80 12.61
N SER A 35 2.32 -21.66 13.23
CA SER A 35 1.10 -21.47 14.02
C SER A 35 -0.13 -21.33 13.11
N THR A 36 -1.33 -21.50 13.69
CA THR A 36 -2.59 -21.24 13.00
C THR A 36 -2.67 -19.80 12.45
N TYR A 37 -2.13 -18.81 13.16
CA TYR A 37 -2.02 -17.44 12.65
C TYR A 37 -1.16 -17.38 11.38
N HIS A 38 -0.01 -18.07 11.36
CA HIS A 38 0.87 -18.10 10.18
C HIS A 38 0.18 -18.72 8.96
N ASP A 39 -0.60 -19.78 9.15
CA ASP A 39 -1.35 -20.42 8.06
C ASP A 39 -2.49 -19.52 7.55
N ASN A 40 -3.23 -18.88 8.46
CA ASN A 40 -4.25 -17.89 8.09
C ASN A 40 -3.64 -16.69 7.36
N LEU A 41 -2.43 -16.26 7.75
CA LEU A 41 -1.70 -15.19 7.08
C LEU A 41 -1.33 -15.58 5.66
N LYS A 42 -0.82 -16.79 5.42
CA LYS A 42 -0.54 -17.29 4.06
C LYS A 42 -1.81 -17.32 3.20
N LEU A 43 -2.94 -17.76 3.76
CA LEU A 43 -4.23 -17.75 3.06
C LEU A 43 -4.71 -16.34 2.74
N ALA A 44 -4.50 -15.39 3.66
CA ALA A 44 -4.86 -13.99 3.45
C ALA A 44 -4.02 -13.38 2.32
N LEU A 45 -2.69 -13.55 2.37
CA LEU A 45 -1.76 -13.05 1.36
C LEU A 45 -2.05 -13.61 -0.04
N SER A 46 -2.35 -14.91 -0.13
CA SER A 46 -2.78 -15.55 -1.38
C SER A 46 -4.11 -14.98 -1.92
N SER A 47 -5.09 -14.75 -1.04
CA SER A 47 -6.37 -14.15 -1.44
C SER A 47 -6.17 -12.72 -1.96
N LEU A 48 -5.33 -11.93 -1.28
CA LEU A 48 -5.00 -10.56 -1.69
C LEU A 48 -4.30 -10.53 -3.06
N SER A 49 -3.26 -11.37 -3.27
CA SER A 49 -2.53 -11.37 -4.54
C SER A 49 -3.38 -11.79 -5.73
N ASN A 50 -4.39 -12.63 -5.50
CA ASN A 50 -5.24 -13.18 -6.56
C ASN A 50 -6.44 -12.29 -6.88
N SER A 51 -7.07 -11.68 -5.87
CA SER A 51 -8.33 -10.94 -6.06
C SER A 51 -8.12 -9.44 -6.30
N THR A 52 -7.11 -8.81 -5.70
CA THR A 52 -6.86 -7.37 -5.88
C THR A 52 -6.59 -6.94 -7.34
N PRO A 53 -5.89 -7.71 -8.20
CA PRO A 53 -5.60 -7.27 -9.57
C PRO A 53 -6.85 -7.00 -10.41
N GLU A 54 -7.97 -7.65 -10.13
CA GLU A 54 -9.20 -7.52 -10.94
C GLU A 54 -9.92 -6.19 -10.71
N THR A 55 -9.92 -5.71 -9.47
CA THR A 55 -10.70 -4.54 -9.03
C THR A 55 -9.83 -3.35 -8.62
N GLY A 56 -8.54 -3.56 -8.39
CA GLY A 56 -7.62 -2.55 -7.85
C GLY A 56 -7.66 -2.43 -6.33
N TYR A 57 -8.62 -3.06 -5.65
CA TYR A 57 -8.77 -3.05 -4.19
C TYR A 57 -9.40 -4.36 -3.72
N PHE A 58 -8.85 -4.98 -2.68
CA PHE A 58 -9.49 -6.10 -2.01
C PHE A 58 -9.11 -6.13 -0.53
N ASN A 59 -10.06 -6.52 0.31
CA ASN A 59 -9.82 -6.81 1.72
C ASN A 59 -10.28 -8.22 2.05
N VAL A 60 -9.69 -8.80 3.09
CA VAL A 60 -9.96 -10.17 3.51
C VAL A 60 -9.76 -10.33 5.00
N THR A 61 -10.59 -11.18 5.59
CA THR A 61 -10.39 -11.68 6.94
C THR A 61 -10.22 -13.19 6.89
N LYS A 62 -9.15 -13.72 7.49
CA LYS A 62 -8.89 -15.17 7.60
C LYS A 62 -8.77 -15.58 9.06
N GLY A 63 -9.19 -16.81 9.35
CA GLY A 63 -9.28 -17.33 10.71
C GLY A 63 -10.63 -17.03 11.37
N LYS A 64 -10.93 -17.77 12.44
CA LYS A 64 -12.11 -17.56 13.29
C LYS A 64 -11.72 -16.69 14.48
N ASN A 65 -12.67 -15.90 15.01
CA ASN A 65 -12.51 -14.92 16.09
C ASN A 65 -11.40 -15.27 17.11
N GLY A 66 -10.57 -14.27 17.45
CA GLY A 66 -9.55 -14.37 18.48
C GLY A 66 -8.13 -14.16 17.96
N SER A 67 -7.14 -14.71 18.67
CA SER A 67 -5.71 -14.42 18.48
C SER A 67 -5.08 -14.92 17.17
N ASN A 68 -5.83 -15.71 16.38
CA ASN A 68 -5.41 -16.31 15.11
C ASN A 68 -6.05 -15.62 13.88
N GLN A 69 -6.85 -14.58 14.09
CA GLN A 69 -7.51 -13.85 13.01
C GLN A 69 -6.53 -12.90 12.32
N VAL A 70 -6.61 -12.82 11.00
CA VAL A 70 -5.78 -11.97 10.15
C VAL A 70 -6.70 -11.09 9.31
N PHE A 71 -6.53 -9.79 9.45
CA PHE A 71 -7.13 -8.78 8.60
C PHE A 71 -6.10 -8.37 7.56
N GLY A 72 -6.48 -8.31 6.30
CA GLY A 72 -5.59 -7.93 5.21
C GLY A 72 -6.29 -7.05 4.20
N LEU A 73 -5.57 -6.11 3.61
CA LEU A 73 -5.99 -5.39 2.42
C LEU A 73 -4.82 -5.18 1.47
N ALA A 74 -5.15 -5.06 0.19
CA ALA A 74 -4.20 -4.64 -0.82
C ALA A 74 -4.87 -3.75 -1.86
N MET A 75 -4.08 -2.86 -2.44
CA MET A 75 -4.53 -1.86 -3.40
C MET A 75 -3.51 -1.72 -4.52
N CYS A 76 -4.00 -1.51 -5.73
CA CYS A 76 -3.21 -1.07 -6.88
C CYS A 76 -3.14 0.46 -6.91
N ARG A 77 -2.12 1.02 -7.55
CA ARG A 77 -2.14 2.45 -7.89
C ARG A 77 -3.25 2.72 -8.92
N GLY A 78 -3.99 3.82 -8.76
CA GLY A 78 -5.25 4.06 -9.47
C GLY A 78 -5.13 4.44 -10.96
N ASP A 79 -3.93 4.73 -11.45
CA ASP A 79 -3.61 5.07 -12.84
C ASP A 79 -3.18 3.84 -13.68
N LEU A 80 -3.17 2.65 -13.10
CA LEU A 80 -2.67 1.43 -13.75
C LEU A 80 -3.73 0.73 -14.61
N VAL A 81 -3.27 0.08 -15.68
CA VAL A 81 -4.07 -0.82 -16.50
C VAL A 81 -4.19 -2.19 -15.83
N LEU A 82 -5.36 -2.44 -15.23
CA LEU A 82 -5.67 -3.70 -14.56
C LEU A 82 -6.08 -4.82 -15.54
N PRO A 83 -5.79 -6.09 -15.22
CA PRO A 83 -5.03 -6.59 -14.06
C PRO A 83 -3.51 -6.63 -14.29
N LYS A 84 -3.06 -6.40 -15.54
CA LYS A 84 -1.71 -6.74 -16.02
C LYS A 84 -0.60 -5.98 -15.31
N GLU A 85 -0.80 -4.69 -15.04
CA GLU A 85 0.24 -3.84 -14.46
C GLU A 85 0.35 -4.00 -12.93
N CYS A 86 -0.73 -4.42 -12.26
CA CYS A 86 -0.75 -4.55 -10.81
C CYS A 86 -0.37 -5.96 -10.31
N SER A 87 -0.77 -7.01 -11.04
CA SER A 87 -0.58 -8.41 -10.62
C SER A 87 0.88 -8.77 -10.24
N PRO A 88 1.92 -8.37 -10.99
CA PRO A 88 3.31 -8.66 -10.62
C PRO A 88 3.71 -8.05 -9.28
N CYS A 89 3.23 -6.83 -9.00
CA CYS A 89 3.52 -6.14 -7.76
C CYS A 89 2.90 -6.84 -6.55
N LEU A 90 1.63 -7.22 -6.65
CA LEU A 90 0.93 -7.89 -5.56
C LEU A 90 1.51 -9.27 -5.25
N THR A 91 1.89 -10.02 -6.29
CA THR A 91 2.57 -11.31 -6.15
C THR A 91 3.91 -11.14 -5.43
N LYS A 92 4.70 -10.13 -5.82
CA LYS A 92 5.96 -9.79 -5.17
C LYS A 92 5.76 -9.36 -3.72
N ALA A 93 4.78 -8.48 -3.46
CA ALA A 93 4.46 -7.98 -2.12
C ALA A 93 4.04 -9.10 -1.17
N ALA A 94 3.11 -9.96 -1.59
CA ALA A 94 2.63 -11.08 -0.79
C ALA A 94 3.74 -12.07 -0.42
N ARG A 95 4.71 -12.29 -1.32
CA ARG A 95 5.87 -13.15 -1.07
C ARG A 95 6.90 -12.48 -0.17
N GLU A 96 7.30 -11.25 -0.48
CA GLU A 96 8.42 -10.60 0.19
C GLU A 96 8.08 -10.11 1.60
N ILE A 97 6.82 -9.75 1.89
CA ILE A 97 6.45 -9.23 3.21
C ILE A 97 6.75 -10.21 4.35
N LEU A 98 6.66 -11.52 4.10
CA LEU A 98 7.01 -12.56 5.07
C LEU A 98 8.52 -12.66 5.33
N THR A 99 9.34 -12.35 4.33
CA THR A 99 10.80 -12.35 4.45
C THR A 99 11.34 -11.05 5.04
N LEU A 100 10.68 -9.93 4.75
CA LEU A 100 11.08 -8.59 5.19
C LEU A 100 10.61 -8.31 6.62
N CYS A 101 9.43 -8.82 7.00
CA CYS A 101 8.90 -8.73 8.36
C CYS A 101 8.71 -10.13 8.97
N PRO A 102 9.81 -10.84 9.29
CA PRO A 102 9.72 -12.21 9.80
C PRO A 102 8.94 -12.24 11.11
N ASN A 103 7.99 -13.17 11.21
CA ASN A 103 7.21 -13.45 12.42
C ASN A 103 6.40 -12.27 12.99
N LYS A 104 6.21 -11.16 12.26
CA LYS A 104 5.42 -10.02 12.73
C LYS A 104 3.93 -10.21 12.50
N LYS A 105 3.10 -9.89 13.49
CA LYS A 105 1.62 -9.93 13.34
C LYS A 105 1.04 -8.75 12.57
N ASN A 106 1.82 -7.69 12.36
CA ASN A 106 1.35 -6.47 11.73
C ASN A 106 2.46 -5.95 10.81
N ALA A 107 2.19 -5.88 9.51
CA ALA A 107 3.15 -5.36 8.55
C ALA A 107 2.47 -4.75 7.32
N SER A 108 3.16 -3.81 6.69
CA SER A 108 2.79 -3.26 5.39
C SER A 108 3.99 -3.13 4.48
N VAL A 109 3.72 -3.23 3.18
CA VAL A 109 4.67 -2.94 2.10
C VAL A 109 4.00 -2.05 1.07
N MET A 110 4.70 -1.01 0.66
CA MET A 110 4.31 -0.13 -0.43
C MET A 110 5.38 -0.17 -1.51
N TYR A 111 4.95 -0.50 -2.72
CA TYR A 111 5.70 -0.37 -3.95
C TYR A 111 5.08 0.73 -4.81
N ASP A 112 5.79 1.15 -5.84
CA ASP A 112 5.33 2.18 -6.79
C ASP A 112 3.94 1.89 -7.38
N THR A 113 3.58 0.61 -7.55
CA THR A 113 2.34 0.20 -8.24
C THR A 113 1.33 -0.52 -7.35
N CYS A 114 1.68 -0.85 -6.10
CA CYS A 114 0.75 -1.51 -5.19
C CYS A 114 1.11 -1.33 -3.71
N PHE A 115 0.09 -1.44 -2.86
CA PHE A 115 0.19 -1.45 -1.41
C PHE A 115 -0.42 -2.74 -0.87
N LEU A 116 0.20 -3.34 0.16
CA LEU A 116 -0.32 -4.50 0.88
C LEU A 116 -0.09 -4.33 2.38
N ARG A 117 -1.12 -4.59 3.18
CA ARG A 117 -1.03 -4.57 4.64
C ARG A 117 -1.79 -5.75 5.24
N TYR A 118 -1.23 -6.33 6.29
CA TYR A 118 -1.95 -7.26 7.16
C TYR A 118 -1.79 -6.89 8.63
N SER A 119 -2.72 -7.35 9.45
CA SER A 119 -2.77 -7.09 10.87
C SER A 119 -3.50 -8.19 11.64
N SER A 120 -3.15 -8.41 12.91
CA SER A 120 -3.94 -9.19 13.86
C SER A 120 -5.08 -8.39 14.51
N ILE A 121 -5.10 -7.07 14.32
CA ILE A 121 -6.12 -6.14 14.82
C ILE A 121 -6.88 -5.58 13.61
N ASP A 122 -8.21 -5.51 13.68
CA ASP A 122 -9.00 -4.88 12.62
C ASP A 122 -8.60 -3.42 12.43
N PHE A 123 -8.36 -3.03 11.19
CA PHE A 123 -7.92 -1.69 10.80
C PHE A 123 -8.73 -1.13 9.62
N PHE A 124 -9.80 -1.80 9.20
CA PHE A 124 -10.62 -1.31 8.10
C PHE A 124 -11.36 -0.02 8.51
N GLY A 125 -11.34 0.98 7.63
CA GLY A 125 -11.95 2.28 7.89
C GLY A 125 -11.23 3.13 8.94
N VAL A 126 -10.16 2.63 9.55
CA VAL A 126 -9.34 3.39 10.50
C VAL A 126 -8.21 4.08 9.72
N PRO A 127 -8.08 5.42 9.82
CA PRO A 127 -6.96 6.12 9.22
C PRO A 127 -5.63 5.51 9.68
N MET A 128 -4.71 5.24 8.75
CA MET A 128 -3.35 4.90 9.15
C MET A 128 -2.81 6.11 9.92
N GLY A 129 -2.65 5.98 11.24
CA GLY A 129 -2.23 7.08 12.13
C GLY A 129 -0.79 7.52 11.87
N PHE A 130 -0.06 7.89 12.92
CA PHE A 130 1.34 8.36 12.85
C PHE A 130 2.36 7.37 12.22
N ASP A 131 1.94 6.17 11.81
CA ASP A 131 2.68 5.27 10.91
C ASP A 131 2.68 5.75 9.43
N SER A 132 2.19 6.97 9.19
CA SER A 132 2.29 7.65 7.90
C SER A 132 3.76 7.91 7.60
N VAL A 133 4.30 7.22 6.61
CA VAL A 133 5.69 7.43 6.21
C VAL A 133 5.77 8.67 5.35
N PHE A 134 6.47 9.68 5.88
CA PHE A 134 6.82 10.88 5.15
C PHE A 134 8.15 10.64 4.43
N ILE A 135 8.09 10.41 3.12
CA ILE A 135 9.29 10.49 2.28
C ILE A 135 9.55 11.96 1.99
N ILE A 136 10.49 12.56 2.73
CA ILE A 136 10.90 13.95 2.53
C ILE A 136 12.15 13.94 1.68
N ASN A 137 12.04 14.42 0.44
CA ASN A 137 13.22 14.66 -0.39
C ASN A 137 13.79 16.05 -0.05
N TYR A 138 14.93 16.09 0.64
CA TYR A 138 15.58 17.33 1.02
C TYR A 138 16.45 17.86 -0.13
N VAL A 139 15.90 18.76 -0.93
CA VAL A 139 16.63 19.44 -2.00
C VAL A 139 17.05 20.83 -1.52
N LYS A 140 18.37 21.07 -1.37
CA LYS A 140 18.89 22.44 -1.22
C LYS A 140 18.75 23.15 -2.57
N ASN A 141 18.04 24.29 -2.60
CA ASN A 141 17.66 25.05 -3.81
C ASN A 141 16.73 24.29 -4.77
N SER A 142 15.51 23.96 -4.33
CA SER A 142 14.51 23.28 -5.15
C SER A 142 14.07 24.06 -6.42
N SER A 143 14.36 25.36 -6.50
CA SER A 143 13.91 26.25 -7.58
C SER A 143 14.66 27.58 -7.56
N ALA A 144 14.92 28.15 -8.75
CA ALA A 144 15.41 29.52 -8.87
C ALA A 144 14.38 30.57 -8.41
N ASP A 145 13.08 30.23 -8.45
CA ASP A 145 11.96 31.02 -7.94
C ASP A 145 11.19 30.21 -6.89
N LEU A 146 11.48 30.49 -5.62
CA LEU A 146 10.88 29.82 -4.47
C LEU A 146 9.37 30.10 -4.35
N GLU A 147 8.94 31.34 -4.61
CA GLU A 147 7.54 31.74 -4.47
C GLU A 147 6.64 31.03 -5.47
N LEU A 148 7.08 30.95 -6.73
CA LEU A 148 6.37 30.20 -7.76
C LEU A 148 6.23 28.71 -7.40
N PHE A 149 7.31 28.10 -6.90
CA PHE A 149 7.29 26.70 -6.47
C PHE A 149 6.30 26.46 -5.32
N LEU A 150 6.36 27.29 -4.27
CA LEU A 150 5.47 27.18 -3.11
C LEU A 150 4.00 27.39 -3.51
N GLY A 151 3.72 28.38 -4.35
CA GLY A 151 2.38 28.65 -4.88
C GLY A 151 1.82 27.47 -5.69
N THR A 152 2.64 26.88 -6.56
CA THR A 152 2.25 25.73 -7.40
C THR A 152 2.01 24.49 -6.56
N ARG A 153 2.91 24.20 -5.62
CA ARG A 153 2.78 23.08 -4.67
C ARG A 153 1.49 23.20 -3.86
N ALA A 154 1.19 24.39 -3.33
CA ALA A 154 -0.03 24.60 -2.56
C ALA A 154 -1.29 24.39 -3.41
N LYS A 155 -1.30 24.85 -4.67
CA LYS A 155 -2.42 24.63 -5.60
C LYS A 155 -2.61 23.15 -5.92
N LEU A 156 -1.54 22.43 -6.22
CA LEU A 156 -1.57 20.99 -6.49
C LEU A 156 -2.12 20.21 -5.29
N LEU A 157 -1.59 20.47 -4.09
CA LEU A 157 -2.03 19.80 -2.87
C LEU A 157 -3.51 20.05 -2.57
N ARG A 158 -4.01 21.28 -2.77
CA ARG A 158 -5.44 21.58 -2.63
C ARG A 158 -6.30 20.77 -3.60
N ASN A 159 -5.91 20.67 -4.87
CA ASN A 159 -6.65 19.90 -5.86
C ASN A 159 -6.71 18.40 -5.51
N LEU A 160 -5.60 17.86 -4.99
CA LEU A 160 -5.53 16.46 -4.55
C LEU A 160 -6.40 16.20 -3.32
N MET A 161 -6.43 17.14 -2.35
CA MET A 161 -7.26 16.99 -1.15
C MET A 161 -8.77 16.96 -1.45
N CYS A 162 -9.21 17.64 -2.51
CA CYS A 162 -10.62 17.63 -2.93
C CYS A 162 -11.02 16.42 -3.78
N SER A 163 -10.10 15.49 -4.08
CA SER A 163 -10.38 14.31 -4.92
C SER A 163 -10.86 13.08 -4.13
N CYS A 164 -10.99 13.16 -2.80
CA CYS A 164 -11.72 12.16 -2.02
C CYS A 164 -13.22 12.40 -2.20
N ASP A 165 -13.94 11.40 -2.74
CA ASP A 165 -15.38 11.43 -3.04
C ASP A 165 -16.15 12.46 -2.20
N GLU A 166 -16.67 13.50 -2.87
CA GLU A 166 -17.46 14.58 -2.26
C GLU A 166 -18.63 14.06 -1.42
N TRP A 167 -19.03 12.80 -1.62
CA TRP A 167 -20.06 12.10 -0.86
C TRP A 167 -19.68 11.75 0.58
N ILE A 168 -18.40 11.48 0.89
CA ILE A 168 -18.00 11.06 2.25
C ILE A 168 -17.93 12.25 3.21
N ILE A 169 -17.51 13.42 2.73
CA ILE A 169 -17.46 14.64 3.55
C ILE A 169 -18.87 15.21 3.76
N LEU A 170 -19.74 15.19 2.74
CA LEU A 170 -21.13 15.65 2.87
C LEU A 170 -21.95 14.74 3.81
N THR A 171 -21.81 13.42 3.73
CA THR A 171 -22.54 12.50 4.63
C THR A 171 -22.08 12.61 6.09
N SER A 172 -20.78 12.84 6.31
CA SER A 172 -20.22 13.05 7.66
C SER A 172 -20.68 14.37 8.30
N LEU A 173 -20.79 15.45 7.51
CA LEU A 173 -21.31 16.74 7.98
C LEU A 173 -22.83 16.72 8.19
N ILE A 174 -23.58 15.98 7.37
CA ILE A 174 -25.04 15.81 7.52
C ILE A 174 -25.37 15.01 8.79
N LEU A 175 -24.64 13.92 9.08
CA LEU A 175 -24.85 13.12 10.30
C LEU A 175 -24.47 13.86 11.59
N PHE A 176 -23.53 14.80 11.51
CA PHE A 176 -23.16 15.66 12.64
C PHE A 176 -24.22 16.75 12.90
N TRP A 177 -24.93 17.22 11.86
CA TRP A 177 -26.02 18.19 12.00
C TRP A 177 -27.34 17.56 12.46
N THR A 178 -27.64 16.31 12.10
CA THR A 178 -28.90 15.65 12.51
C THR A 178 -28.89 15.12 13.95
N ASN A 179 -27.72 14.99 14.59
CA ASN A 179 -27.62 14.55 16.00
C ASN A 179 -27.58 15.70 17.03
N PHE A 180 -27.68 16.96 16.59
CA PHE A 180 -27.73 18.13 17.50
C PHE A 180 -29.09 18.85 17.51
N TYR A 181 -30.08 18.33 16.80
CA TYR A 181 -31.48 18.73 16.89
C TYR A 181 -32.38 17.49 16.97
N PHE A 182 -32.28 16.75 18.07
CA PHE A 182 -33.39 16.10 18.78
C PHE A 182 -32.92 15.68 20.18
#